data_AF-A0A914RBV4-F1
#
_entry.id   AF-A0A914RBV4-F1
#
_cell.length_a   1.000
_cell.length_b   1.000
_cell.length_c   1.000
_cell.angle_alpha   90.00
_cell.angle_beta   90.00
_cell.angle_gamma   90.00
#
_symmetry.space_group_name_H-M   'P 1'
#
loop_
_entity.id
_entity.type
_entity.pdbx_description
1 polymer ?
#
loop_
_entity_poly.entity_id
_entity_poly.type
_entity_poly.pdbx_seq_one_letter_code
_entity_poly.pdbx_strand_id
1 'polypeptide(L)'
;MWKVCIYRYTVEVSRVPAGNWVLIEGIDQPIVKTSTITQLDFDEDVYIFRPLKFNTKSVVKMAVEPINPSELPKMLDGLRKVNKSYPLLTTRVEESGEHVMLGTGELYMDCVMHDMRKVSVAFVD
;
A
#
# COMPACT_ATOMS: atom_id res chain seq x y z
N MET A 1 14.65 9.19 -5.64
CA MET A 1 14.68 9.93 -6.93
C MET A 1 13.30 10.55 -7.17
N TRP A 2 13.20 11.72 -7.81
CA TRP A 2 11.92 12.41 -8.06
C TRP A 2 11.48 12.23 -9.52
N LYS A 3 10.21 11.91 -9.73
CA LYS A 3 9.61 11.67 -11.06
C LYS A 3 8.27 12.37 -11.20
N VAL A 4 8.03 13.05 -12.30
CA VAL A 4 6.70 13.58 -12.66
C VAL A 4 5.97 12.54 -13.51
N CYS A 5 4.76 12.16 -13.11
CA CYS A 5 3.98 11.13 -13.81
C CYS A 5 3.10 11.75 -14.90
N ILE A 6 3.26 11.29 -16.14
CA ILE A 6 2.41 11.64 -17.28
C ILE A 6 1.82 10.35 -17.83
N TYR A 7 0.88 9.78 -17.05
CA TYR A 7 0.11 8.57 -17.31
C TYR A 7 0.91 7.32 -17.77
N ARG A 8 1.42 7.29 -19.00
CA ARG A 8 2.20 6.18 -19.57
C ARG A 8 3.70 6.34 -19.48
N TYR A 9 4.21 7.54 -19.21
CA TYR A 9 5.64 7.77 -19.04
C TYR A 9 5.91 8.66 -17.83
N THR A 10 7.15 8.59 -17.33
CA THR A 10 7.59 9.43 -16.21
C THR A 10 8.77 10.26 -16.65
N VAL A 11 8.86 11.49 -16.14
CA VAL A 11 9.97 12.41 -16.39
C VAL A 11 10.77 12.53 -15.11
N GLU A 12 12.03 12.12 -15.15
CA GLU A 12 12.95 12.29 -14.03
C GLU A 12 13.34 13.75 -13.87
N VAL A 13 13.29 14.23 -12.63
CA VAL A 13 13.58 15.63 -12.30
C VAL A 13 14.50 15.70 -11.09
N SER A 14 15.33 16.75 -11.04
CA SER A 14 16.25 16.97 -9.92
C SER A 14 15.56 17.54 -8.68
N ARG A 15 14.49 18.33 -8.87
CA ARG A 15 13.68 18.92 -7.80
C ARG A 15 12.26 19.20 -8.27
N VAL A 16 11.32 19.28 -7.32
CA VAL A 16 9.93 19.66 -7.56
C VAL A 16 9.53 20.77 -6.57
N PRO A 17 9.05 21.94 -7.03
CA PRO A 17 8.61 23.01 -6.14
C PRO A 17 7.23 22.70 -5.52
N ALA A 18 6.90 23.43 -4.45
CA ALA A 18 5.62 23.31 -3.75
C ALA A 18 4.41 23.48 -4.69
N GLY A 19 3.32 22.78 -4.39
CA GLY A 19 2.07 22.82 -5.17
C GLY A 19 1.96 21.80 -6.30
N ASN A 20 2.99 21.00 -6.55
CA ASN A 20 3.00 19.98 -7.60
C ASN A 20 2.78 18.56 -7.06
N TRP A 21 2.33 17.66 -7.93
CA TRP A 21 2.28 16.23 -7.66
C TRP A 21 3.53 15.54 -8.20
N VAL A 22 4.07 14.60 -7.43
CA VAL A 22 5.34 13.93 -7.73
C VAL A 22 5.30 12.47 -7.28
N LEU A 23 5.96 11.61 -8.04
CA LEU A 23 6.32 10.26 -7.63
C LEU A 23 7.70 10.29 -7.00
N ILE A 24 7.79 9.70 -5.80
CA ILE A 24 9.03 9.65 -5.02
C ILE A 24 9.43 8.19 -4.89
N GLU A 25 10.67 7.90 -5.29
CA GLU A 25 11.26 6.57 -5.20
C GLU A 25 12.26 6.50 -4.04
N GLY A 26 12.21 5.40 -3.27
CA GLY A 26 13.15 5.08 -2.19
C GLY A 26 12.63 5.32 -0.76
N ILE A 27 11.36 5.71 -0.60
CA ILE A 27 10.75 6.02 0.71
C ILE A 27 9.58 5.09 1.07
N ASP A 28 9.38 4.02 0.32
CA ASP A 28 8.19 3.18 0.41
C ASP A 28 8.17 2.30 1.66
N GLN A 29 9.34 1.91 2.20
CA GLN A 29 9.43 0.99 3.35
C GLN A 29 8.64 1.44 4.59
N PRO A 30 8.82 2.66 5.13
CA PRO A 30 8.11 3.10 6.34
C PRO A 30 6.63 3.44 6.09
N ILE A 31 6.19 3.52 4.84
CA ILE A 31 4.85 3.99 4.48
C ILE A 31 3.91 2.80 4.29
N VAL A 32 2.80 2.79 5.03
CA VAL A 32 1.73 1.80 4.84
C VAL A 32 0.58 2.36 4.00
N LYS A 33 0.06 3.56 4.32
CA LYS A 33 -1.09 4.16 3.59
C LYS A 33 -0.89 5.64 3.28
N THR A 34 -0.55 6.41 4.31
CA THR A 34 -0.40 7.86 4.24
C THR A 34 0.79 8.27 5.07
N SER A 35 1.56 9.24 4.60
CA SER A 35 2.72 9.78 5.32
C SER A 35 2.91 11.26 5.02
N THR A 36 3.39 12.00 6.01
CA THR A 36 3.89 13.36 5.83
C THR A 36 5.41 13.31 5.81
N ILE A 37 6.02 13.84 4.75
CA ILE A 37 7.47 13.87 4.59
C ILE A 37 7.94 15.28 4.89
N THR A 38 8.93 15.40 5.79
CA THR A 38 9.53 16.67 6.18
C THR A 38 11.05 16.56 6.20
N GLN A 39 11.72 17.70 6.23
CA GLN A 39 13.15 17.75 6.57
C GLN A 39 13.34 17.43 8.05
N LEU A 40 14.56 17.01 8.42
CA LEU A 40 14.90 16.66 9.81
C LEU A 40 15.04 17.90 10.70
N ASP A 41 15.57 18.99 10.14
CA ASP A 41 15.90 20.20 10.88
C ASP A 41 14.79 21.24 10.70
N PHE A 42 13.86 21.28 11.66
CA PHE A 42 12.90 22.37 11.83
C PHE A 42 13.11 23.01 13.20
N ASP A 43 13.12 24.34 13.25
CA ASP A 43 13.13 25.11 14.50
C ASP A 43 11.76 25.11 15.21
N GLU A 44 10.74 24.49 14.60
CA GLU A 44 9.35 24.47 15.06
C GLU A 44 8.81 23.04 15.16
N ASP A 45 7.74 22.87 15.95
CA ASP A 45 7.05 21.59 16.08
C ASP A 45 6.38 21.17 14.76
N VAL A 46 6.70 19.97 14.30
CA VAL A 46 6.17 19.40 13.06
C VAL A 46 5.03 18.42 13.36
N TYR A 47 3.92 18.55 12.64
CA TYR A 47 2.74 17.70 12.78
C TYR A 47 2.42 16.94 11.48
N ILE A 48 1.77 15.79 11.61
CA ILE A 48 1.31 15.00 10.46
C ILE A 48 0.04 15.57 9.85
N PHE A 49 -0.17 15.28 8.56
CA PHE A 49 -1.45 15.49 7.93
C PHE A 49 -2.48 14.52 8.51
N ARG A 50 -3.73 14.97 8.54
CA ARG A 50 -4.85 14.12 8.95
C ARG A 50 -4.91 12.89 8.02
N PRO A 51 -4.98 11.66 8.57
CA PRO A 51 -5.17 10.46 7.75
C PRO A 51 -6.42 10.56 6.87
N LEU A 52 -6.38 9.89 5.71
CA LEU A 52 -7.48 9.89 4.76
C LEU A 52 -8.77 9.35 5.41
N LYS A 53 -9.85 10.14 5.33
CA LYS A 53 -11.18 9.72 5.74
C LYS A 53 -11.97 9.27 4.53
N PHE A 54 -12.28 7.99 4.48
CA PHE A 54 -13.09 7.40 3.42
C PHE A 54 -14.58 7.43 3.77
N ASN A 55 -15.44 7.51 2.75
CA ASN A 55 -16.90 7.50 2.92
C ASN A 55 -17.46 6.09 3.14
N THR A 56 -16.72 5.06 2.71
CA THR A 56 -17.12 3.66 2.80
C THR A 56 -16.29 2.93 3.85
N LYS A 57 -16.83 1.81 4.36
CA LYS A 57 -16.16 0.94 5.31
C LYS A 57 -15.88 -0.41 4.66
N SER A 58 -14.77 -1.02 5.05
CA SER A 58 -14.42 -2.38 4.64
C SER A 58 -15.17 -3.37 5.53
N VAL A 59 -16.21 -3.99 4.95
CA VAL A 59 -17.17 -4.86 5.66
C VAL A 59 -17.12 -6.30 5.16
N VAL A 60 -16.64 -6.52 3.93
CA VAL A 60 -16.50 -7.86 3.37
C VAL A 60 -15.24 -8.50 3.93
N LYS A 61 -15.39 -9.61 4.64
CA LYS A 61 -14.32 -10.39 5.26
C LYS A 61 -13.99 -11.61 4.39
N MET A 62 -12.70 -11.84 4.13
CA MET A 62 -12.20 -13.01 3.41
C MET A 62 -10.97 -13.56 4.11
N ALA A 63 -10.97 -14.85 4.43
CA ALA A 63 -9.80 -15.57 4.91
C ALA A 63 -8.92 -15.99 3.72
N VAL A 64 -7.61 -15.91 3.88
CA VAL A 64 -6.62 -16.22 2.84
C VAL A 64 -5.52 -17.08 3.43
N GLU A 65 -5.23 -18.19 2.75
CA GLU A 65 -4.14 -19.09 3.10
C GLU A 65 -3.41 -19.54 1.83
N PRO A 66 -2.10 -19.82 1.92
CA PRO A 66 -1.36 -20.36 0.79
C PRO A 66 -1.72 -21.84 0.60
N ILE A 67 -1.82 -22.28 -0.65
CA ILE A 67 -2.05 -23.70 -0.96
C ILE A 67 -0.88 -24.55 -0.44
N ASN A 68 0.34 -24.05 -0.57
CA ASN A 68 1.54 -24.66 -0.01
C ASN A 68 1.99 -23.87 1.23
N PRO A 69 1.99 -24.48 2.44
CA PRO A 69 2.43 -23.80 3.67
C PRO A 69 3.84 -23.21 3.61
N SER A 70 4.72 -23.77 2.78
CA SER A 70 6.09 -23.28 2.60
C SER A 70 6.14 -21.88 1.96
N GLU A 71 5.07 -21.46 1.29
CA GLU A 71 4.97 -20.17 0.60
C GLU A 71 4.35 -19.08 1.47
N LEU A 72 4.06 -19.36 2.74
CA LEU A 72 3.51 -18.39 3.69
C LEU A 72 4.31 -17.06 3.75
N PRO A 73 5.66 -17.05 3.76
CA PRO A 73 6.41 -15.80 3.74
C PRO A 73 6.14 -14.95 2.49
N LYS A 74 6.02 -15.60 1.32
CA LYS A 74 5.70 -14.91 0.05
C LYS A 74 4.30 -14.31 0.09
N MET A 75 3.33 -15.04 0.66
CA MET A 75 1.97 -14.55 0.84
C MET A 75 1.94 -13.31 1.75
N LEU A 76 2.67 -13.33 2.86
CA LEU A 76 2.76 -12.21 3.80
C LEU A 76 3.32 -10.94 3.15
N ASP A 77 4.36 -11.08 2.33
CA ASP A 77 4.91 -9.95 1.58
C ASP A 77 3.93 -9.45 0.51
N GLY A 78 3.18 -10.35 -0.12
CA GLY A 78 2.08 -10.00 -1.01
C GLY A 78 0.98 -9.19 -0.30
N LEU A 79 0.56 -9.64 0.88
CA LEU A 79 -0.42 -8.95 1.73
C LEU A 79 0.05 -7.54 2.11
N ARG A 80 1.32 -7.37 2.43
CA ARG A 80 1.92 -6.04 2.71
C ARG A 80 1.86 -5.13 1.49
N LYS A 81 2.17 -5.65 0.30
CA LYS A 81 2.13 -4.87 -0.95
C LYS A 81 0.71 -4.43 -1.30
N VAL A 82 -0.27 -5.33 -1.28
CA VAL A 82 -1.67 -4.95 -1.56
C VAL A 82 -2.23 -3.98 -0.53
N ASN A 83 -1.85 -4.10 0.74
CA ASN A 83 -2.26 -3.14 1.77
C ASN A 83 -1.71 -1.72 1.53
N LYS A 84 -0.57 -1.59 0.83
CA LYS A 84 -0.04 -0.28 0.37
C LYS A 84 -0.78 0.25 -0.86
N SER A 85 -1.10 -0.62 -1.82
CA SER A 85 -1.78 -0.24 -3.05
C SER A 85 -3.27 0.09 -2.86
N TYR A 86 -3.92 -0.52 -1.86
CA TYR A 86 -5.36 -0.45 -1.64
C TYR A 86 -5.68 0.23 -0.29
N PRO A 87 -5.95 1.55 -0.25
CA PRO A 87 -6.03 2.31 1.01
C PRO A 87 -7.14 1.85 1.98
N LEU A 88 -8.23 1.30 1.46
CA LEU A 88 -9.35 0.78 2.23
C LEU A 88 -9.17 -0.67 2.67
N LEU A 89 -8.27 -1.42 2.03
CA LEU A 89 -7.97 -2.79 2.42
C LEU A 89 -7.39 -2.80 3.84
N THR A 90 -7.80 -3.77 4.64
CA THR A 90 -7.21 -4.00 5.96
C THR A 90 -6.90 -5.48 6.10
N THR A 91 -5.66 -5.80 6.42
CA THR A 91 -5.20 -7.15 6.69
C THR A 91 -5.02 -7.34 8.20
N ARG A 92 -5.46 -8.48 8.74
CA ARG A 92 -5.33 -8.83 10.17
C ARG A 92 -5.05 -10.32 10.31
N VAL A 93 -4.37 -10.70 11.38
CA VAL A 93 -4.24 -12.09 11.80
C VAL A 93 -5.18 -12.29 12.98
N GLU A 94 -6.08 -13.25 12.86
CA GLU A 94 -7.01 -13.61 13.93
C GLU A 94 -6.30 -14.49 14.97
N GLU A 95 -6.89 -14.64 16.16
CA GLU A 95 -6.34 -15.49 17.23
C GLU A 95 -6.22 -16.97 16.83
N SER A 96 -7.01 -17.40 15.83
CA SER A 96 -6.92 -18.74 15.22
C SER A 96 -5.65 -18.94 14.38
N GLY A 97 -4.93 -17.87 14.03
CA GLY A 97 -3.81 -17.89 13.09
C GLY A 97 -4.22 -17.63 11.63
N GLU A 98 -5.51 -17.46 11.36
CA GLU A 98 -6.02 -17.16 10.02
C GLU A 98 -5.65 -15.74 9.58
N HIS A 99 -5.24 -15.59 8.32
CA HIS A 99 -4.98 -14.28 7.72
C HIS A 99 -6.25 -13.80 7.04
N VAL A 100 -6.73 -12.63 7.47
CA VAL A 100 -8.01 -12.09 7.05
C VAL A 100 -7.81 -10.77 6.33
N MET A 101 -8.52 -10.60 5.22
CA MET A 101 -8.64 -9.37 4.46
C MET A 101 -10.04 -8.78 4.59
N LEU A 102 -10.11 -7.47 4.79
CA LEU A 102 -11.35 -6.70 4.85
C LEU A 102 -11.38 -5.71 3.69
N GLY A 103 -12.41 -5.79 2.84
CA GLY A 103 -12.64 -4.90 1.70
C GLY A 103 -14.06 -4.34 1.66
N THR A 104 -14.30 -3.43 0.72
CA THR A 104 -15.59 -2.71 0.61
C THR A 104 -16.70 -3.51 -0.07
N GLY A 105 -16.36 -4.44 -0.96
CA GLY A 105 -17.31 -5.18 -1.78
C GLY A 105 -16.64 -6.29 -2.59
N GLU A 106 -17.44 -7.08 -3.30
CA GLU A 106 -16.98 -8.24 -4.09
C GLU A 106 -15.96 -7.86 -5.16
N LEU A 107 -16.28 -6.87 -6.02
CA LEU A 107 -15.39 -6.42 -7.09
C LEU A 107 -14.04 -5.91 -6.54
N TYR A 108 -14.08 -5.20 -5.41
CA TYR A 108 -12.87 -4.73 -4.74
C TYR A 108 -11.99 -5.90 -4.30
N MET A 109 -12.61 -6.92 -3.70
CA MET A 109 -11.90 -8.12 -3.25
C MET A 109 -11.36 -8.95 -4.41
N ASP A 110 -12.09 -9.04 -5.53
CA ASP A 110 -11.60 -9.74 -6.73
C ASP A 110 -10.34 -9.09 -7.30
N CYS A 111 -10.33 -7.76 -7.45
CA CYS A 111 -9.13 -7.02 -7.89
C CYS A 111 -7.95 -7.21 -6.93
N VAL A 112 -8.18 -7.09 -5.61
CA VAL A 112 -7.13 -7.32 -4.61
C VAL A 112 -6.57 -8.73 -4.70
N MET A 113 -7.43 -9.74 -4.83
CA MET A 113 -7.01 -11.14 -4.96
C MET A 113 -6.29 -11.41 -6.28
N HIS A 114 -6.68 -10.74 -7.36
CA HIS A 114 -5.99 -10.80 -8.64
C HIS A 114 -4.55 -10.28 -8.51
N ASP A 115 -4.38 -9.09 -7.94
CA ASP A 115 -3.07 -8.45 -7.77
C ASP A 115 -2.19 -9.22 -6.79
N MET A 116 -2.79 -9.73 -5.71
CA MET A 116 -2.09 -10.58 -4.75
C MET A 116 -1.51 -11.82 -5.44
N ARG A 117 -2.28 -12.51 -6.29
CA ARG A 117 -1.84 -13.74 -6.97
C ARG A 117 -0.85 -13.50 -8.09
N LYS A 118 -1.06 -12.47 -8.91
CA LYS A 118 -0.31 -12.30 -10.18
C LYS A 118 0.77 -11.23 -10.14
N VAL A 119 0.56 -10.17 -9.38
CA VAL A 119 1.42 -8.97 -9.43
C VAL A 119 2.37 -8.95 -8.24
N SER A 120 1.88 -9.27 -7.04
CA SER A 120 2.67 -9.13 -5.82
C SER A 120 3.78 -10.17 -5.66
N VAL A 121 3.60 -11.35 -6.25
CA VAL A 121 4.57 -12.47 -6.29
C VAL A 121 5.60 -12.31 -7.42
N ALA A 122 5.26 -11.56 -8.47
CA ALA A 122 6.09 -11.42 -9.68
C ALA A 122 7.27 -10.43 -9.56
N PHE A 123 7.38 -9.68 -8.46
CA PHE A 123 8.52 -8.77 -8.22
C PHE A 123 9.73 -9.46 -7.54
N VAL A 124 9.85 -10.79 -7.63
CA VAL A 124 10.98 -11.56 -7.09
C VAL A 124 11.83 -12.21 -8.18
N ASP A 125 11.55 -11.93 -9.46
CA ASP A 125 12.40 -12.32 -10.59
C ASP A 125 13.05 -11.08 -11.25
#